data_AF-A0A0P6WK08-F1
#
_entry.id   AF-A0A0P6WK08-F1
#
_cell.length_a   1.000
_cell.length_b   1.000
_cell.length_c   1.000
_cell.angle_alpha   90.00
_cell.angle_beta   90.00
_cell.angle_gamma   90.00
#
_symmetry.space_group_name_H-M   'P 1'
#
loop_
_entity.id
_entity.type
_entity.pdbx_description
1 polymer ?
#
loop_
_entity_poly.entity_id
_entity_poly.type
_entity_poly.pdbx_seq_one_letter_code
_entity_poly.pdbx_strand_id
1 'polypeptide(L)' 'MAAGAAGMIRASLSTRTLTAKLTAKAARIAAAAAENGLRARRADPLRWRLPRLLWPLITKGD' A
#
# COMPACT_ATOMS: atom_id res chain seq x y z
N MET A 1 -18.77 -30.49 31.56
CA MET A 1 -18.58 -29.03 31.73
C MET A 1 -17.08 -28.78 31.68
N ALA A 2 -16.46 -27.96 30.84
CA ALA A 2 -16.91 -27.07 29.78
C ALA A 2 -15.88 -27.17 28.65
N ALA A 3 -16.34 -27.37 27.41
CA ALA A 3 -15.53 -27.23 26.21
C ALA A 3 -15.80 -25.84 25.64
N GLY A 4 -14.77 -24.99 25.49
CA GLY A 4 -14.98 -23.67 24.91
C GLY A 4 -13.86 -22.65 25.09
N ALA A 5 -12.61 -22.97 24.73
CA ALA A 5 -11.57 -21.95 24.58
C ALA A 5 -10.44 -22.32 23.60
N ALA A 6 -10.55 -23.42 22.85
CA ALA A 6 -9.61 -23.77 21.80
C ALA A 6 -10.08 -23.15 20.48
N GLY A 7 -9.72 -21.89 20.20
CA GLY A 7 -10.06 -21.30 18.90
C GLY A 7 -9.99 -19.78 18.75
N MET A 8 -9.51 -19.02 19.75
CA MET A 8 -9.40 -17.56 19.59
C MET A 8 -7.99 -17.16 19.18
N ILE A 9 -7.80 -16.75 17.92
CA ILE A 9 -6.56 -16.12 17.47
C ILE A 9 -6.44 -14.78 18.20
N ARG A 10 -5.43 -14.65 19.07
CA ARG A 10 -5.09 -13.38 19.71
C ARG A 10 -4.39 -12.47 18.71
N ALA A 11 -5.16 -11.63 18.01
CA ALA A 11 -4.60 -10.58 17.17
C ALA A 11 -4.15 -9.41 18.06
N SER A 12 -2.84 -9.20 18.20
CA SER A 12 -2.32 -7.96 18.78
C SER A 12 -1.93 -7.00 17.66
N LEU A 13 -2.47 -5.77 17.72
CA LEU A 13 -2.08 -4.68 16.83
C LEU A 13 -1.09 -3.80 17.59
N SER A 14 0.19 -3.87 17.22
CA SER A 14 1.19 -2.92 17.71
C SER A 14 1.07 -1.62 16.91
N THR A 15 0.75 -0.52 17.58
CA THR A 15 0.67 0.81 16.97
C THR A 15 1.94 1.15 16.20
N ARG A 16 3.13 0.79 16.73
CA ARG A 16 4.40 0.99 16.05
C ARG A 16 4.48 0.26 14.71
N THR A 17 4.07 -1.00 14.68
CA THR A 17 4.06 -1.79 13.43
C THR A 17 3.02 -1.28 12.43
N LEU A 18 1.87 -0.80 12.93
CA LEU A 18 0.84 -0.18 12.09
C LEU A 18 1.36 1.10 11.46
N THR A 19 1.94 2.00 12.26
CA THR A 19 2.53 3.26 11.77
C THR A 19 3.60 2.99 10.73
N ALA A 20 4.52 2.05 10.98
CA ALA A 20 5.55 1.70 9.99
C ALA A 20 4.96 1.23 8.65
N LYS A 21 3.91 0.38 8.69
CA LYS A 21 3.21 -0.06 7.48
C LYS A 21 2.51 1.09 6.76
N LEU A 22 1.88 2.01 7.50
CA LEU A 22 1.23 3.18 6.93
C LEU A 22 2.25 4.14 6.30
N THR A 23 3.37 4.39 6.97
CA THR A 23 4.47 5.21 6.43
C THR A 23 5.00 4.62 5.12
N ALA A 24 5.24 3.30 5.07
CA ALA A 24 5.69 2.64 3.85
C ALA A 24 4.67 2.77 2.71
N LYS A 25 3.37 2.63 2.99
CA LYS A 25 2.30 2.82 2.01
C LYS A 25 2.21 4.27 1.53
N ALA A 26 2.31 5.24 2.45
CA ALA A 26 2.29 6.65 2.13
C ALA A 26 3.47 7.03 1.22
N ALA A 27 4.67 6.51 1.49
CA ALA A 27 5.84 6.71 0.65
C ALA A 27 5.62 6.19 -0.78
N ARG A 28 5.03 5.00 -0.95
CA ARG A 28 4.67 4.45 -2.27
C ARG A 28 3.68 5.32 -3.03
N ILE A 29 2.64 5.81 -2.35
CA ILE A 29 1.66 6.72 -2.97
C ILE A 29 2.33 8.02 -3.41
N ALA A 30 3.16 8.61 -2.56
CA ALA A 30 3.86 9.86 -2.85
C ALA A 30 4.78 9.73 -4.08
N ALA A 31 5.55 8.64 -4.15
CA ALA A 31 6.43 8.35 -5.29
C ALA A 31 5.63 8.21 -6.60
N ALA A 32 4.56 7.42 -6.59
CA ALA A 32 3.69 7.25 -7.76
C ALA A 32 3.03 8.56 -8.19
N ALA A 33 2.58 9.39 -7.25
CA ALA A 33 1.98 10.70 -7.55
C ALA A 33 2.99 11.67 -8.19
N ALA A 34 4.21 11.73 -7.66
CA ALA A 34 5.28 12.56 -8.22
C ALA A 34 5.63 12.10 -9.65
N GLU A 35 5.80 10.80 -9.85
CA GLU A 35 6.15 10.23 -11.14
C GLU A 35 5.03 10.39 -12.17
N ASN A 36 3.76 10.22 -11.77
CA ASN A 36 2.61 10.49 -12.62
C ASN A 36 2.51 11.97 -12.98
N GLY A 37 2.75 12.89 -12.03
CA GLY A 37 2.77 14.33 -12.27
C GLY A 37 3.85 14.74 -13.27
N LEU A 38 5.05 14.16 -13.17
CA LEU A 38 6.14 14.39 -14.12
C LEU A 38 5.75 13.93 -15.53
N ARG A 39 5.17 12.73 -15.67
CA ARG A 39 4.73 12.20 -16.96
C ARG A 39 3.54 12.96 -17.54
N ALA A 40 2.62 13.40 -16.69
CA ALA A 40 1.50 14.27 -17.07
C ALA A 40 1.99 15.55 -17.74
N ARG A 41 2.97 16.21 -17.14
CA ARG A 41 3.58 17.44 -17.66
C ARG A 41 4.28 17.22 -19.01
N ARG A 42 4.80 16.02 -19.24
CA ARG A 42 5.44 15.62 -20.51
C ARG A 42 4.44 15.11 -21.57
N ALA A 43 3.14 15.14 -21.28
CA ALA A 43 2.09 14.55 -22.11
C ALA A 43 2.37 13.08 -22.49
N ASP A 44 3.07 12.34 -21.61
CA ASP A 44 3.46 10.95 -21.88
C ASP A 44 2.23 10.02 -21.79
N PRO A 45 1.77 9.43 -22.91
CA PRO A 45 0.60 8.55 -22.92
C PRO A 45 0.88 7.21 -22.24
N LEU A 46 2.15 6.81 -22.11
CA LEU A 46 2.54 5.55 -21.47
C LEU A 46 2.26 5.55 -19.97
N ARG A 47 2.00 6.70 -19.34
CA ARG A 47 1.62 6.78 -17.91
C ARG A 47 0.38 5.93 -17.59
N TRP A 48 -0.56 5.83 -18.53
CA TRP A 48 -1.78 5.03 -18.36
C TRP A 48 -1.53 3.52 -18.49
N ARG A 49 -0.39 3.13 -19.07
CA ARG A 49 0.01 1.73 -19.21
C ARG A 49 0.79 1.20 -18.02
N LEU A 50 1.12 2.05 -17.05
CA LEU A 50 1.89 1.69 -15.86
C LEU A 50 0.96 1.50 -14.66
N PRO A 51 0.62 0.23 -14.29
CA PRO A 51 -0.35 -0.01 -13.22
C PRO A 51 0.12 0.54 -11.88
N ARG A 52 1.43 0.61 -11.63
CA ARG A 52 2.00 1.16 -10.37
C ARG A 52 1.71 2.65 -10.17
N LEU A 53 1.45 3.39 -11.24
CA LEU A 53 1.08 4.81 -11.15
C LEU A 53 -0.41 5.00 -10.88
N LEU A 54 -1.23 4.05 -11.34
CA LEU A 54 -2.68 4.12 -11.23
C LEU A 54 -3.18 3.47 -9.93
N TRP A 55 -2.56 2.36 -9.52
CA TRP A 55 -2.93 1.58 -8.34
C TRP A 55 -1.71 1.21 -7.49
N PRO A 56 -0.99 2.20 -6.93
CA PRO A 56 0.30 1.99 -6.23
C PRO A 56 0.24 1.08 -5.00
N LEU A 57 -0.96 0.81 -4.47
CA LEU A 57 -1.16 -0.07 -3.31
C LEU A 57 -1.59 -1.49 -3.67
N ILE A 58 -2.04 -1.71 -4.92
CA ILE A 58 -2.57 -2.99 -5.39
C ILE A 58 -1.51 -3.73 -6.21
N THR A 59 -0.65 -3.00 -6.91
CA THR A 59 0.43 -3.59 -7.68
C THR A 59 1.44 -4.27 -6.76
N LYS A 60 1.60 -5.58 -6.94
CA LYS A 60 2.61 -6.39 -6.25
C LYS A 60 3.95 -6.16 -6.93
N GLY A 61 4.91 -5.60 -6.20
CA GLY A 61 6.28 -5.39 -6.66
C GLY A 61 6.74 -3.95 -6.47
N ASP A 62 7.74 -3.77 -5.63
CA ASP A 62 9.10 -3.64 -6.13
C ASP A 62 9.87 -4.88 -5.64
#